data_AF-A0A4Q5ZJ44-F1
#
_entry.id   AF-A0A4Q5ZJ44-F1
#
_cell.length_a   1.000
_cell.length_b   1.000
_cell.length_c   1.000
_cell.angle_alpha   90.00
_cell.angle_beta   90.00
_cell.angle_gamma   90.00
#
_symmetry.space_group_name_H-M   'P 1'
#
loop_
_entity.id
_entity.type
_entity.pdbx_description
1 polymer ?
#
loop_
_entity_poly.entity_id
_entity_poly.type
_entity_poly.pdbx_seq_one_letter_code
_entity_poly.pdbx_strand_id
1 'polypeptide(L)' 'MINNCEELLEWMPEAIVMLDNEGYISYSNRRTTLITGHAPEALLNKHLSYLYNSKED' A
#
# COMPACT_ATOMS: atom_id res chain seq x y z
N MET A 1 -17.14 -15.74 0.13
CA MET A 1 -18.03 -14.68 0.65
C MET A 1 -17.11 -13.73 1.40
N ILE A 2 -17.13 -12.44 1.08
CA ILE A 2 -16.31 -11.43 1.76
C ILE A 2 -17.06 -11.09 3.04
N ASN A 3 -16.44 -11.31 4.20
CA ASN A 3 -17.11 -11.23 5.49
C ASN A 3 -16.77 -9.95 6.27
N ASN A 4 -15.79 -9.16 5.81
CA ASN A 4 -15.42 -7.88 6.40
C ASN A 4 -14.82 -6.90 5.36
N CYS A 5 -14.71 -5.63 5.74
CA CYS A 5 -14.19 -4.58 4.85
C CYS A 5 -12.71 -4.77 4.50
N GLU A 6 -11.91 -5.38 5.37
CA GLU A 6 -10.48 -5.63 5.12
C GLU A 6 -10.28 -6.62 3.96
N GLU A 7 -11.04 -7.71 3.96
CA GLU A 7 -11.07 -8.67 2.86
C GLU A 7 -11.54 -8.02 1.57
N LEU A 8 -12.51 -7.08 1.64
CA LEU A 8 -12.93 -6.34 0.45
C LEU A 8 -11.76 -5.60 -0.17
N LEU A 9 -11.04 -4.79 0.62
CA LEU A 9 -9.90 -4.01 0.15
C LEU A 9 -8.76 -4.91 -0.35
N GLU A 10 -8.55 -6.07 0.29
CA GLU A 10 -7.51 -7.03 -0.09
C GLU A 10 -7.77 -7.67 -1.47
N TRP A 11 -9.04 -7.90 -1.80
CA TRP A 11 -9.46 -8.52 -3.06
C TRP A 11 -9.76 -7.52 -4.17
N MET A 12 -9.71 -6.21 -3.91
CA MET A 12 -9.89 -5.20 -4.96
C MET A 12 -8.86 -5.36 -6.09
N PRO A 13 -9.27 -5.11 -7.35
CA PRO A 13 -8.39 -5.24 -8.50
C PRO A 13 -7.35 -4.12 -8.58
N GLU A 14 -7.57 -3.01 -7.87
CA GLU A 14 -6.69 -1.84 -7.80
C GLU A 14 -5.74 -1.91 -6.61
N ALA A 15 -4.59 -1.26 -6.75
CA ALA A 15 -3.63 -1.08 -5.66
C ALA A 15 -4.16 -0.07 -4.66
N ILE A 16 -4.19 -0.44 -3.37
CA ILE A 16 -4.70 0.41 -2.30
C ILE A 16 -3.61 0.59 -1.25
N VAL A 17 -3.35 1.84 -0.90
CA VAL A 17 -2.56 2.24 0.25
C VAL A 17 -3.38 3.20 1.10
N MET A 18 -3.35 3.01 2.42
CA MET A 18 -3.89 3.99 3.37
C MET A 18 -2.73 4.62 4.14
N LEU A 19 -2.87 5.90 4.44
CA LEU A 19 -1.87 6.68 5.15
C LEU A 19 -2.44 7.12 6.51
N ASP A 20 -1.57 7.27 7.49
CA ASP A 20 -1.88 8.06 8.68
C ASP A 20 -1.81 9.58 8.40
N ASN A 21 -2.01 10.38 9.43
CA ASN A 21 -1.99 11.84 9.34
C ASN A 21 -0.58 12.42 9.07
N GLU A 22 0.47 11.65 9.29
CA GLU A 22 1.87 12.02 9.03
C GLU A 22 2.37 11.49 7.68
N GLY A 23 1.53 10.77 6.93
CA GLY A 23 1.85 10.25 5.60
C GLY A 23 2.55 8.89 5.59
N TYR A 24 2.59 8.18 6.72
CA TYR A 24 3.10 6.81 6.79
C TYR A 24 2.03 5.80 6.40
N ILE A 25 2.44 4.80 5.63
CA ILE A 25 1.55 3.73 5.15
C ILE A 25 1.12 2.87 6.33
N SER A 26 -0.18 2.91 6.62
CA SER A 26 -0.85 2.14 7.67
C SER A 26 -1.51 0.87 7.15
N TYR A 27 -1.81 0.82 5.85
CA TYR A 27 -2.34 -0.36 5.17
C TYR A 27 -1.90 -0.39 3.71
N SER A 28 -1.71 -1.60 3.19
CA SER A 28 -1.42 -1.86 1.79
C SER A 28 -2.02 -3.21 1.41
N ASN A 29 -2.70 -3.30 0.26
CA ASN A 29 -3.20 -4.58 -0.25
C ASN A 29 -2.14 -5.27 -1.13
N ARG A 30 -2.29 -6.58 -1.39
CA ARG A 30 -1.38 -7.33 -2.28
C ARG A 30 -1.24 -6.77 -3.70
N ARG A 31 -2.23 -6.01 -4.18
CA ARG A 31 -2.19 -5.44 -5.53
C ARG A 31 -1.12 -4.35 -5.66
N THR A 32 -0.74 -3.71 -4.56
CA THR A 32 0.36 -2.72 -4.53
C THR A 32 1.69 -3.27 -5.02
N THR A 33 1.96 -4.57 -4.85
CA THR A 33 3.21 -5.19 -5.32
C THR A 33 3.38 -5.12 -6.84
N LEU A 34 2.28 -5.16 -7.60
CA LEU A 34 2.35 -5.07 -9.06
C LEU A 34 2.77 -3.68 -9.56
N ILE A 35 2.50 -2.64 -8.78
CA ILE A 35 2.81 -1.25 -9.14
C ILE A 35 4.16 -0.82 -8.54
N THR A 36 4.41 -1.20 -7.29
CA THR A 36 5.57 -0.73 -6.52
C THR A 36 6.76 -1.69 -6.56
N GLY A 37 6.55 -2.96 -6.90
CA GLY A 37 7.55 -4.02 -6.77
C GLY A 37 7.82 -4.47 -5.32
N HIS A 38 7.13 -3.90 -4.33
CA HIS A 38 7.31 -4.21 -2.93
C HIS A 38 6.15 -5.02 -2.37
N ALA A 39 6.45 -5.96 -1.46
CA ALA A 39 5.42 -6.66 -0.71
C ALA A 39 4.68 -5.67 0.23
N PRO A 40 3.37 -5.84 0.47
CA PRO A 40 2.59 -4.92 1.30
C PRO A 40 3.19 -4.72 2.70
N GLU A 41 3.70 -5.78 3.30
CA GLU A 41 4.33 -5.77 4.63
C GLU A 41 5.61 -4.93 4.66
N ALA A 42 6.32 -4.89 3.53
CA ALA A 42 7.53 -4.07 3.40
C ALA A 42 7.20 -2.58 3.26
N LEU A 43 5.96 -2.22 2.90
CA LEU A 43 5.51 -0.83 2.79
C LEU A 43 5.00 -0.25 4.10
N LEU A 44 4.57 -1.10 5.05
CA LEU A 44 4.05 -0.65 6.34
C LEU A 44 5.08 0.20 7.10
N ASN A 45 4.61 1.26 7.75
CA ASN A 45 5.41 2.24 8.48
C ASN A 45 6.47 2.99 7.63
N LYS A 46 6.41 2.90 6.29
CA LYS A 46 7.20 3.78 5.42
C LYS A 46 6.37 5.01 5.07
N HIS A 47 7.01 6.18 5.06
CA HIS A 47 6.39 7.38 4.51
C HIS A 47 6.14 7.18 3.01
N LEU A 48 5.01 7.68 2.49
CA LEU A 48 4.62 7.50 1.08
C LEU A 48 5.71 7.92 0.09
N SER A 49 6.54 8.91 0.46
CA SER A 49 7.68 9.37 -0.34
C SER A 49 8.68 8.28 -0.70
N TYR A 50 8.75 7.19 0.06
CA TYR A 50 9.58 6.04 -0.28
C TYR A 50 9.30 5.49 -1.70
N LEU A 51 8.07 5.62 -2.21
CA LEU A 51 7.68 5.07 -3.51
C LEU A 51 8.08 5.92 -4.72
N TYR A 52 8.29 7.22 -4.54
CA TYR A 52 8.66 8.14 -5.62
C TYR A 52 10.01 8.82 -5.42
N ASN A 53 10.67 8.59 -4.27
CA ASN A 53 12.01 9.09 -4.00
C ASN A 53 13.11 8.18 -4.55
N SER A 54 12.83 7.46 -5.64
CA SER A 54 13.89 7.03 -6.56
C SER A 54 14.58 8.31 -6.99
N LYS A 55 15.80 8.53 -6.47
CA LYS A 55 16.70 9.65 -6.75
C LYS A 55 16.27 10.46 -7.97
N GLU A 56 15.96 11.74 -7.73
CA GLU A 56 15.81 12.78 -8.75
C GLU A 56 16.66 12.49 -9.99
N ASP A 57 16.01 12.54 -11.17
CA ASP A 57 16.68 12.75 -12.45
C ASP A 57 17.64 13.96 -12.39
#